data_AF-A0A966W0G7-F1
#
_entry.id   AF-A0A966W0G7-F1
#
_cell.length_a   1.000
_cell.length_b   1.000
_cell.length_c   1.000
_cell.angle_alpha   90.00
_cell.angle_beta   90.00
_cell.angle_gamma   90.00
#
_symmetry.space_group_name_H-M   'P 1'
#
loop_
_entity.id
_entity.type
_entity.pdbx_description
1 polymer ?
#
loop_
_entity_poly.entity_id
_entity_poly.type
_entity_poly.pdbx_seq_one_letter_code
_entity_poly.pdbx_strand_id
1 'polypeptide(L)'
;MQRLIQRLCTLTAALLVVTKASAFSLMGPFASWQAASIGYNLPGDIGGPMNLFEGYRITVPVLTFGYDATFLNFFGSNGVVAVQSAMDVLNAIPSADQIVVTNMPRQAVSTIPNATAQGLQIYDLKSAVLSTVLGQMGLASPERWVFTLRDRLVAQNTTNYTVIMRHFDPVTWNPTNRVNDGAVFTYTVVEPLLPGNYAATVNTLVGSPRNIYRTAAGADDSGSIGPGEFFGGLTRDDYGGLKYLLRFSNVKTETLTAGVRLANIYSPYGPALGTNANTNVAVAIARRPGIGKVSFSPIAVDTLLGVAIRAVTNTYVDYYYHPTNFYLTNQTLERVSTIPDVVFTAGDLASLITTGGSQSARLARPTSARWVNQSALNSVVAGTGITSGPGV
;
A
#
# COMPACT_ATOMS: atom_id res chain seq x y z
N MET A 1 -17.33 27.34 45.73
CA MET A 1 -17.91 26.35 44.79
C MET A 1 -17.71 26.71 43.31
N GLN A 2 -17.95 27.95 42.86
CA GLN A 2 -17.74 28.35 41.44
C GLN A 2 -16.34 28.08 40.88
N ARG A 3 -15.27 28.34 41.66
CA ARG A 3 -13.88 28.10 41.22
C ARG A 3 -13.54 26.61 41.08
N LEU A 4 -14.22 25.73 41.81
CA LEU A 4 -14.05 24.27 41.72
C LEU A 4 -14.77 23.73 40.49
N ILE A 5 -15.98 24.22 40.21
CA ILE A 5 -16.77 23.86 39.02
C ILE A 5 -16.08 24.36 37.74
N GLN A 6 -15.53 25.58 37.74
CA GLN A 6 -14.76 26.09 36.60
C GLN A 6 -13.51 25.25 36.32
N ARG A 7 -12.80 24.80 37.36
CA ARG A 7 -11.63 23.91 37.21
C ARG A 7 -12.00 22.50 36.79
N LEU A 8 -13.14 21.98 37.23
CA LEU A 8 -13.65 20.67 36.78
C LEU A 8 -14.07 20.74 35.31
N CYS A 9 -14.77 21.81 34.90
CA CYS A 9 -15.19 22.04 33.52
C CYS A 9 -14.00 22.23 32.57
N THR A 10 -12.94 22.94 32.98
CA THR A 10 -11.72 23.07 32.17
C THR A 10 -10.91 21.78 32.11
N LEU A 11 -10.89 20.96 33.16
CA LEU A 11 -10.28 19.62 33.11
C LEU A 11 -11.06 18.68 32.17
N THR A 12 -12.40 18.66 32.22
CA THR A 12 -13.22 17.87 31.30
C THR A 12 -13.16 18.38 29.85
N ALA A 13 -13.03 19.70 29.64
CA ALA A 13 -12.81 20.26 28.30
C ALA A 13 -11.41 19.96 27.76
N ALA A 14 -10.39 19.84 28.61
CA ALA A 14 -9.05 19.38 28.23
C ALA A 14 -8.98 17.86 27.99
N LEU A 15 -9.89 17.07 28.58
CA LEU A 15 -10.07 15.64 28.29
C LEU A 15 -10.94 15.37 27.03
N LEU A 16 -11.62 16.39 26.52
CA LEU A 16 -12.29 16.38 25.21
C LEU A 16 -11.39 17.01 24.14
N VAL A 17 -10.11 16.62 24.09
CA VAL A 17 -9.40 16.69 22.81
C VAL A 17 -10.06 15.63 21.94
N VAL A 18 -11.02 16.05 21.10
CA VAL A 18 -11.48 15.23 19.99
C VAL A 18 -10.22 14.87 19.21
N THR A 19 -9.77 13.63 19.36
CA THR A 19 -8.66 13.11 18.56
C THR A 19 -9.13 13.18 17.12
N LYS A 20 -8.51 14.13 16.43
CA LYS A 20 -8.56 14.36 15.00
C LYS A 20 -8.15 13.07 14.29
N ALA A 21 -9.15 12.35 13.77
CA ALA A 21 -8.96 11.07 13.10
C ALA A 21 -8.88 11.33 11.59
N SER A 22 -7.73 11.02 10.98
CA SER A 22 -7.64 10.70 9.55
C SER A 22 -7.50 9.19 9.43
N ALA A 23 -7.40 8.57 8.25
CA ALA A 23 -7.16 7.14 8.22
C ALA A 23 -6.62 6.58 6.90
N PHE A 24 -5.92 5.47 7.03
CA PHE A 24 -5.35 4.71 5.93
C PHE A 24 -6.00 3.32 5.85
N SER A 25 -5.99 2.74 4.67
CA SER A 25 -6.38 1.34 4.46
C SER A 25 -5.16 0.53 4.04
N LEU A 26 -5.07 -0.71 4.54
CA LEU A 26 -4.02 -1.64 4.18
C LEU A 26 -4.50 -2.55 3.06
N MET A 27 -3.60 -3.00 2.20
CA MET A 27 -3.87 -3.92 1.10
C MET A 27 -3.15 -5.25 1.32
N GLY A 28 -3.71 -6.34 0.84
CA GLY A 28 -3.06 -7.65 0.80
C GLY A 28 -3.78 -8.63 -0.12
N PRO A 29 -3.23 -9.85 -0.34
CA PRO A 29 -3.95 -10.94 -1.00
C PRO A 29 -5.35 -11.18 -0.42
N PHE A 30 -6.38 -11.37 -1.26
CA PHE A 30 -7.76 -11.55 -0.80
C PHE A 30 -7.90 -12.65 0.25
N ALA A 31 -8.60 -12.33 1.35
CA ALA A 31 -9.03 -13.34 2.31
C ALA A 31 -10.13 -14.23 1.71
N SER A 32 -10.32 -15.44 2.25
CA SER A 32 -11.29 -16.41 1.72
C SER A 32 -12.74 -15.92 1.64
N TRP A 33 -13.11 -14.93 2.46
CA TRP A 33 -14.43 -14.34 2.48
C TRP A 33 -14.57 -13.11 1.55
N GLN A 34 -13.47 -12.55 1.05
CA GLN A 34 -13.46 -11.39 0.15
C GLN A 34 -13.80 -11.82 -1.28
N ALA A 35 -15.09 -12.07 -1.53
CA ALA A 35 -15.62 -12.53 -2.80
C ALA A 35 -16.32 -11.43 -3.62
N ALA A 36 -16.44 -11.66 -4.93
CA ALA A 36 -17.13 -10.78 -5.88
C ALA A 36 -18.59 -10.49 -5.49
N SER A 37 -19.29 -11.45 -4.88
CA SER A 37 -20.69 -11.28 -4.45
C SER A 37 -20.90 -10.17 -3.42
N ILE A 38 -19.84 -9.79 -2.69
CA ILE A 38 -19.88 -8.74 -1.67
C ILE A 38 -18.88 -7.59 -1.96
N GLY A 39 -18.50 -7.41 -3.23
CA GLY A 39 -17.80 -6.20 -3.69
C GLY A 39 -16.27 -6.24 -3.66
N TYR A 40 -15.65 -7.42 -3.58
CA TYR A 40 -14.19 -7.62 -3.65
C TYR A 40 -13.79 -8.45 -4.86
N ASN A 41 -12.50 -8.47 -5.19
CA ASN A 41 -11.98 -9.26 -6.32
C ASN A 41 -12.75 -8.95 -7.61
N LEU A 42 -13.11 -7.67 -7.77
CA LEU A 42 -13.73 -7.13 -8.96
C LEU A 42 -12.65 -6.83 -10.02
N PRO A 43 -13.02 -6.68 -11.31
CA PRO A 43 -12.08 -6.28 -12.34
C PRO A 43 -11.36 -4.97 -11.97
N GLY A 44 -10.02 -5.01 -11.90
CA GLY A 44 -9.17 -3.89 -11.51
C GLY A 44 -8.67 -3.95 -10.05
N ASP A 45 -9.28 -4.77 -9.21
CA ASP A 45 -8.81 -4.97 -7.84
C ASP A 45 -7.49 -5.77 -7.86
N ILE A 46 -6.44 -5.23 -7.26
CA ILE A 46 -5.16 -5.94 -7.15
C ILE A 46 -5.08 -6.81 -5.89
N GLY A 47 -5.90 -6.52 -4.89
CA GLY A 47 -5.94 -7.15 -3.58
C GLY A 47 -7.14 -6.64 -2.78
N GLY A 48 -7.30 -7.16 -1.56
CA GLY A 48 -8.38 -6.78 -0.66
C GLY A 48 -7.89 -5.88 0.48
N PRO A 49 -8.78 -5.10 1.10
CA PRO A 49 -8.44 -4.31 2.27
C PRO A 49 -8.17 -5.22 3.47
N MET A 50 -7.16 -4.89 4.26
CA MET A 50 -6.67 -5.70 5.37
C MET A 50 -6.92 -5.06 6.72
N ASN A 51 -7.05 -5.89 7.77
CA ASN A 51 -7.01 -5.39 9.12
C ASN A 51 -5.57 -4.92 9.44
N LEU A 52 -5.42 -4.22 10.56
CA LEU A 52 -4.11 -4.09 11.18
C LEU A 52 -3.48 -5.47 11.34
N PHE A 53 -2.16 -5.54 11.23
CA PHE A 53 -1.38 -6.78 11.34
C PHE A 53 -1.57 -7.80 10.19
N GLU A 54 -2.43 -7.50 9.23
CA GLU A 54 -2.84 -8.37 8.12
C GLU A 54 -2.42 -7.83 6.74
N GLY A 55 -1.83 -6.63 6.68
CA GLY A 55 -1.42 -5.99 5.43
C GLY A 55 -0.12 -6.56 4.83
N TYR A 56 -0.05 -6.55 3.51
CA TYR A 56 1.18 -6.79 2.75
C TYR A 56 2.17 -5.65 2.95
N ARG A 57 3.47 -5.95 2.89
CA ARG A 57 4.53 -4.94 2.85
C ARG A 57 5.73 -5.43 2.07
N ILE A 58 6.49 -4.49 1.54
CA ILE A 58 7.80 -4.75 0.95
C ILE A 58 8.81 -5.03 2.07
N THR A 59 9.62 -6.07 1.88
CA THR A 59 10.68 -6.50 2.81
C THR A 59 12.10 -6.21 2.31
N VAL A 60 12.24 -5.74 1.07
CA VAL A 60 13.52 -5.35 0.47
C VAL A 60 13.63 -3.82 0.48
N PRO A 61 14.71 -3.24 1.05
CA PRO A 61 14.82 -1.79 1.21
C PRO A 61 15.05 -1.03 -0.09
N VAL A 62 15.60 -1.67 -1.12
CA VAL A 62 15.85 -1.05 -2.43
C VAL A 62 15.17 -1.86 -3.52
N LEU A 63 14.23 -1.22 -4.19
CA LEU A 63 13.59 -1.70 -5.40
C LEU A 63 14.14 -0.96 -6.62
N THR A 64 14.29 -1.69 -7.71
CA THR A 64 14.75 -1.17 -9.00
C THR A 64 13.57 -0.94 -9.92
N PHE A 65 13.63 0.09 -10.75
CA PHE A 65 12.60 0.34 -11.76
C PHE A 65 13.19 0.72 -13.11
N GLY A 66 12.43 0.47 -14.18
CA GLY A 66 12.84 0.77 -15.54
C GLY A 66 11.66 0.85 -16.51
N TYR A 67 11.99 1.03 -17.79
CA TYR A 67 11.03 1.26 -18.87
C TYR A 67 11.30 0.27 -20.00
N ASP A 68 10.25 -0.22 -20.65
CA ASP A 68 10.40 -1.00 -21.89
C ASP A 68 10.36 -0.11 -23.14
N ALA A 69 10.53 -0.71 -24.33
CA ALA A 69 10.41 0.02 -25.59
C ALA A 69 9.03 0.67 -25.77
N THR A 70 7.95 0.02 -25.33
CA THR A 70 6.60 0.52 -25.58
C THR A 70 6.33 1.82 -24.82
N PHE A 71 6.74 1.89 -23.55
CA PHE A 71 6.62 3.09 -22.74
C PHE A 71 7.44 4.25 -23.32
N LEU A 72 8.69 3.97 -23.71
CA LEU A 72 9.59 4.98 -24.27
C LEU A 72 9.06 5.51 -25.61
N ASN A 73 8.50 4.65 -26.46
CA ASN A 73 7.93 5.06 -27.75
C ASN A 73 6.65 5.89 -27.58
N PHE A 74 5.82 5.58 -26.57
CA PHE A 74 4.54 6.27 -26.36
C PHE A 74 4.69 7.58 -25.59
N PHE A 75 5.33 7.55 -24.41
CA PHE A 75 5.42 8.74 -23.54
C PHE A 75 6.73 9.53 -23.71
N GLY A 76 7.75 8.93 -24.33
CA GLY A 76 9.04 9.59 -24.56
C GLY A 76 9.71 10.07 -23.28
N SER A 77 10.60 11.05 -23.45
CA SER A 77 11.35 11.67 -22.34
C SER A 77 10.45 12.32 -21.29
N ASN A 78 9.32 12.90 -21.68
CA ASN A 78 8.38 13.52 -20.76
C ASN A 78 7.73 12.48 -19.82
N GLY A 79 7.43 11.29 -20.34
CA GLY A 79 6.96 10.16 -19.51
C GLY A 79 7.99 9.72 -18.48
N VAL A 80 9.25 9.60 -18.91
CA VAL A 80 10.37 9.25 -18.03
C VAL A 80 10.51 10.28 -16.91
N VAL A 81 10.43 11.58 -17.22
CA VAL A 81 10.48 12.65 -16.22
C VAL A 81 9.31 12.56 -15.24
N ALA A 82 8.10 12.25 -15.71
CA ALA A 82 6.92 12.10 -14.85
C ALA A 82 7.05 10.91 -13.88
N VAL A 83 7.52 9.76 -14.37
CA VAL A 83 7.76 8.57 -13.53
C VAL A 83 8.89 8.84 -12.53
N GLN A 84 10.00 9.45 -12.97
CA GLN A 84 11.10 9.82 -12.07
C GLN A 84 10.61 10.76 -10.97
N SER A 85 9.80 11.77 -11.32
CA SER A 85 9.22 12.71 -10.35
C SER A 85 8.32 12.01 -9.33
N ALA A 86 7.59 10.96 -9.72
CA ALA A 86 6.81 10.15 -8.80
C ALA A 86 7.71 9.34 -7.86
N MET A 87 8.75 8.70 -8.40
CA MET A 87 9.73 7.96 -7.60
C MET A 87 10.53 8.85 -6.65
N ASP A 88 10.82 10.09 -7.04
CA ASP A 88 11.49 11.08 -6.19
C ASP A 88 10.61 11.48 -4.99
N VAL A 89 9.30 11.65 -5.20
CA VAL A 89 8.34 11.86 -4.10
C VAL A 89 8.34 10.66 -3.14
N LEU A 90 8.37 9.43 -3.65
CA LEU A 90 8.44 8.22 -2.82
C LEU A 90 9.78 8.09 -2.08
N ASN A 91 10.88 8.43 -2.74
CA ASN A 91 12.22 8.43 -2.16
C ASN A 91 12.41 9.54 -1.11
N ALA A 92 11.66 10.64 -1.20
CA ALA A 92 11.68 11.72 -0.23
C ALA A 92 10.97 11.37 1.09
N ILE A 93 10.22 10.26 1.14
CA ILE A 93 9.57 9.79 2.37
C ILE A 93 10.64 9.49 3.43
N PRO A 94 10.54 10.06 4.64
CA PRO A 94 11.44 9.73 5.75
C PRO A 94 11.32 8.26 6.17
N SER A 95 12.30 7.76 6.92
CA SER A 95 12.13 6.44 7.55
C SER A 95 10.94 6.45 8.51
N ALA A 96 10.24 5.33 8.68
CA ALA A 96 9.00 5.21 9.44
C ALA A 96 9.09 5.76 10.87
N ASP A 97 10.25 5.64 11.51
CA ASP A 97 10.55 6.18 12.84
C ASP A 97 10.61 7.72 12.87
N GLN A 98 10.98 8.35 11.74
CA GLN A 98 11.08 9.80 11.56
C GLN A 98 9.77 10.44 11.11
N ILE A 99 8.78 9.65 10.69
CA ILE A 99 7.48 10.19 10.24
C ILE A 99 6.68 10.69 11.45
N VAL A 100 6.56 12.01 11.55
CA VAL A 100 5.63 12.68 12.48
C VAL A 100 4.32 12.96 11.74
N VAL A 101 3.38 12.01 11.86
CA VAL A 101 2.10 12.00 11.11
C VAL A 101 1.30 13.30 11.27
N THR A 102 1.36 13.96 12.43
CA THR A 102 0.64 15.23 12.66
C THR A 102 1.16 16.40 11.81
N ASN A 103 2.40 16.32 11.33
CA ASN A 103 3.04 17.37 10.54
C ASN A 103 2.91 17.14 9.03
N MET A 104 2.31 16.02 8.62
CA MET A 104 2.19 15.65 7.21
C MET A 104 1.04 16.41 6.52
N PRO A 105 1.16 16.70 5.21
CA PRO A 105 0.13 17.40 4.45
C PRO A 105 -1.20 16.65 4.49
N ARG A 106 -2.32 17.37 4.63
CA ARG A 106 -3.66 16.75 4.68
C ARG A 106 -4.32 16.63 3.30
N GLN A 107 -3.77 17.32 2.32
CA GLN A 107 -4.29 17.38 0.97
C GLN A 107 -3.13 17.15 0.01
N ALA A 108 -3.29 16.15 -0.86
CA ALA A 108 -2.29 15.81 -1.87
C ALA A 108 -2.68 16.34 -3.25
N VAL A 109 -3.98 16.48 -3.56
CA VAL A 109 -4.45 16.94 -4.87
C VAL A 109 -4.34 18.45 -4.98
N SER A 110 -3.88 18.93 -6.14
CA SER A 110 -3.90 20.35 -6.46
C SER A 110 -5.30 20.94 -6.33
N THR A 111 -5.44 22.01 -5.57
CA THR A 111 -6.71 22.76 -5.42
C THR A 111 -7.13 23.46 -6.72
N ILE A 112 -6.20 23.63 -7.67
CA ILE A 112 -6.45 24.24 -8.98
C ILE A 112 -6.01 23.24 -10.06
N PRO A 113 -6.95 22.63 -10.80
CA PRO A 113 -6.62 21.74 -11.91
C PRO A 113 -6.01 22.53 -13.08
N ASN A 114 -5.23 21.83 -13.91
CA ASN A 114 -4.74 22.40 -15.16
C ASN A 114 -5.91 22.49 -16.16
N ALA A 115 -6.38 23.71 -16.43
CA ALA A 115 -7.55 23.95 -17.29
C ALA A 115 -7.37 23.41 -18.72
N THR A 116 -6.15 23.49 -19.27
CA THR A 116 -5.86 22.96 -20.61
C THR A 116 -5.94 21.44 -20.62
N ALA A 117 -5.30 20.76 -19.65
CA ALA A 117 -5.36 19.32 -19.52
C ALA A 117 -6.80 18.83 -19.25
N GLN A 118 -7.57 19.57 -18.46
CA GLN A 118 -8.98 19.29 -18.23
C GLN A 118 -9.81 19.40 -19.52
N GLY A 119 -9.62 20.48 -20.29
CA GLY A 119 -10.27 20.66 -21.59
C GLY A 119 -9.91 19.59 -22.62
N LEU A 120 -8.70 19.04 -22.54
CA LEU A 120 -8.20 17.96 -23.40
C LEU A 120 -8.45 16.56 -22.83
N GLN A 121 -9.12 16.43 -21.68
CA GLN A 121 -9.37 15.15 -21.01
C GLN A 121 -8.08 14.34 -20.69
N ILE A 122 -6.99 15.04 -20.40
CA ILE A 122 -5.68 14.46 -20.08
C ILE A 122 -5.56 14.17 -18.58
N TYR A 123 -5.04 12.99 -18.26
CA TYR A 123 -4.77 12.53 -16.91
C TYR A 123 -3.27 12.63 -16.59
N ASP A 124 -2.95 12.89 -15.32
CA ASP A 124 -1.57 13.04 -14.88
C ASP A 124 -0.86 11.70 -14.65
N LEU A 125 0.19 11.44 -15.44
CA LEU A 125 0.97 10.19 -15.37
C LEU A 125 1.72 10.05 -14.04
N LYS A 126 2.24 11.15 -13.48
CA LYS A 126 2.94 11.12 -12.17
C LYS A 126 2.01 10.62 -11.07
N SER A 127 0.77 11.11 -11.06
CA SER A 127 -0.26 10.73 -10.09
C SER A 127 -0.66 9.26 -10.20
N ALA A 128 -0.82 8.75 -11.42
CA ALA A 128 -1.11 7.33 -11.67
C ALA A 128 0.04 6.43 -11.18
N VAL A 129 1.29 6.83 -11.41
CA VAL A 129 2.47 6.10 -10.92
C VAL A 129 2.50 6.07 -9.40
N LEU A 130 2.28 7.23 -8.74
CA LEU A 130 2.24 7.32 -7.28
C LEU A 130 1.21 6.36 -6.69
N SER A 131 -0.01 6.39 -7.18
CA SER A 131 -1.10 5.56 -6.66
C SER A 131 -0.85 4.07 -6.87
N THR A 132 -0.40 3.69 -8.08
CA THR A 132 -0.11 2.30 -8.39
C THR A 132 1.04 1.76 -7.55
N VAL A 133 2.14 2.51 -7.39
CA VAL A 133 3.27 2.07 -6.58
C VAL A 133 2.89 2.00 -5.10
N LEU A 134 2.14 2.96 -4.55
CA LEU A 134 1.65 2.88 -3.17
C LEU A 134 0.77 1.64 -2.95
N GLY A 135 -0.05 1.29 -3.93
CA GLY A 135 -0.80 0.04 -3.95
C GLY A 135 0.10 -1.20 -3.83
N GLN A 136 1.18 -1.23 -4.61
CA GLN A 136 2.18 -2.30 -4.56
C GLN A 136 3.04 -2.26 -3.28
N MET A 137 3.08 -1.14 -2.57
CA MET A 137 3.71 -1.02 -1.24
C MET A 137 2.81 -1.51 -0.11
N GLY A 138 1.54 -1.86 -0.38
CA GLY A 138 0.59 -2.42 0.58
C GLY A 138 -0.47 -1.45 1.09
N LEU A 139 -0.68 -0.30 0.43
CA LEU A 139 -1.79 0.60 0.75
C LEU A 139 -3.01 0.33 -0.13
N ALA A 140 -4.21 0.43 0.45
CA ALA A 140 -5.48 0.36 -0.26
C ALA A 140 -6.16 1.73 -0.24
N SER A 141 -7.16 1.96 -1.11
CA SER A 141 -7.92 3.22 -1.08
C SER A 141 -8.61 3.41 0.28
N PRO A 142 -8.23 4.45 1.05
CA PRO A 142 -8.96 4.80 2.26
C PRO A 142 -10.40 5.19 1.98
N GLU A 143 -10.68 5.81 0.83
CA GLU A 143 -12.02 6.28 0.44
C GLU A 143 -12.97 5.13 0.08
N ARG A 144 -12.49 4.13 -0.66
CA ARG A 144 -13.29 2.94 -1.01
C ARG A 144 -13.52 2.02 0.18
N TRP A 145 -12.55 1.93 1.09
CA TRP A 145 -12.56 0.95 2.17
C TRP A 145 -12.89 1.53 3.56
N VAL A 146 -13.47 2.74 3.61
CA VAL A 146 -13.99 3.33 4.87
C VAL A 146 -14.98 2.36 5.51
N PHE A 147 -16.05 2.02 4.78
CA PHE A 147 -16.98 0.97 5.14
C PHE A 147 -16.97 -0.10 4.05
N THR A 148 -17.07 -1.37 4.45
CA THR A 148 -17.08 -2.50 3.54
C THR A 148 -17.87 -3.68 4.10
N LEU A 149 -18.38 -4.55 3.22
CA LEU A 149 -19.15 -5.73 3.61
C LEU A 149 -18.21 -6.83 4.10
N ARG A 150 -18.46 -7.38 5.29
CA ARG A 150 -17.77 -8.59 5.79
C ARG A 150 -18.52 -9.86 5.44
N ASP A 151 -19.85 -9.78 5.43
CA ASP A 151 -20.72 -10.93 5.21
C ASP A 151 -22.07 -10.51 4.65
N ARG A 152 -22.71 -11.45 3.94
CA ARG A 152 -24.05 -11.34 3.37
C ARG A 152 -24.80 -12.63 3.65
N LEU A 153 -25.84 -12.55 4.47
CA LEU A 153 -26.64 -13.69 4.89
C LEU A 153 -28.11 -13.48 4.52
N VAL A 154 -28.74 -14.46 3.87
CA VAL A 154 -30.20 -14.46 3.66
C VAL A 154 -30.83 -15.33 4.75
N ALA A 155 -31.63 -14.72 5.62
CA ALA A 155 -32.35 -15.40 6.69
C ALA A 155 -33.82 -15.01 6.63
N GLN A 156 -34.73 -16.00 6.64
CA GLN A 156 -36.19 -15.77 6.58
C GLN A 156 -36.61 -14.81 5.45
N ASN A 157 -36.07 -15.02 4.24
CA ASN A 157 -36.28 -14.17 3.06
C ASN A 157 -35.86 -12.69 3.22
N THR A 158 -35.05 -12.38 4.24
CA THR A 158 -34.47 -11.05 4.46
C THR A 158 -32.95 -11.13 4.29
N THR A 159 -32.40 -10.29 3.41
CA THR A 159 -30.95 -10.17 3.24
C THR A 159 -30.38 -9.28 4.34
N ASN A 160 -29.40 -9.80 5.06
CA ASN A 160 -28.69 -9.14 6.14
C ASN A 160 -27.23 -8.97 5.75
N TYR A 161 -26.63 -7.85 6.16
CA TYR A 161 -25.25 -7.53 5.86
C TYR A 161 -24.49 -7.23 7.14
N THR A 162 -23.27 -7.74 7.23
CA THR A 162 -22.31 -7.31 8.25
C THR A 162 -21.40 -6.27 7.64
N VAL A 163 -21.43 -5.04 8.17
CA VAL A 163 -20.57 -3.94 7.71
C VAL A 163 -19.43 -3.75 8.69
N ILE A 164 -18.21 -3.61 8.16
CA ILE A 164 -17.00 -3.36 8.92
C ILE A 164 -16.25 -2.15 8.34
N MET A 165 -15.31 -1.62 9.11
CA MET A 165 -14.36 -0.61 8.64
C MET A 165 -12.99 -1.25 8.40
N ARG A 166 -12.33 -0.88 7.31
CA ARG A 166 -10.94 -1.30 7.01
C ARG A 166 -10.02 -0.09 6.87
N HIS A 167 -10.32 0.93 7.67
CA HIS A 167 -9.78 2.27 7.58
C HIS A 167 -9.40 2.76 8.99
N PHE A 168 -8.11 2.98 9.25
CA PHE A 168 -7.53 3.10 10.58
C PHE A 168 -6.81 4.43 10.81
N ASP A 169 -7.02 5.05 11.97
CA ASP A 169 -6.36 6.32 12.28
C ASP A 169 -4.84 6.16 12.42
N PRO A 170 -4.00 6.95 11.72
CA PRO A 170 -2.56 6.75 11.73
C PRO A 170 -1.89 7.06 13.07
N VAL A 171 -2.62 7.60 14.05
CA VAL A 171 -2.12 7.82 15.42
C VAL A 171 -2.61 6.73 16.37
N THR A 172 -3.92 6.51 16.46
CA THR A 172 -4.52 5.58 17.42
C THR A 172 -4.66 4.15 16.91
N TRP A 173 -4.66 3.98 15.59
CA TRP A 173 -5.00 2.76 14.86
C TRP A 173 -6.43 2.26 15.11
N ASN A 174 -7.29 3.08 15.69
CA ASN A 174 -8.71 2.75 15.80
C ASN A 174 -9.39 2.93 14.43
N PRO A 175 -10.35 2.05 14.09
CA PRO A 175 -11.17 2.26 12.91
C PRO A 175 -11.92 3.59 12.97
N THR A 176 -12.02 4.31 11.85
CA THR A 176 -12.67 5.62 11.78
C THR A 176 -13.33 5.84 10.42
N ASN A 177 -14.40 6.64 10.40
CA ASN A 177 -15.09 7.04 9.19
C ASN A 177 -14.54 8.35 8.57
N ARG A 178 -13.34 8.79 9.00
CA ARG A 178 -12.77 10.07 8.58
C ARG A 178 -11.51 9.92 7.75
N VAL A 179 -11.52 10.47 6.53
CA VAL A 179 -10.34 10.56 5.65
C VAL A 179 -9.71 11.95 5.81
N ASN A 180 -8.38 12.01 5.86
CA ASN A 180 -7.58 13.24 5.86
C ASN A 180 -7.99 14.30 6.91
N ASP A 181 -8.49 13.86 8.07
CA ASP A 181 -8.84 14.71 9.24
C ASP A 181 -10.00 15.70 9.01
N GLY A 182 -10.82 15.47 7.98
CA GLY A 182 -11.96 16.37 7.70
C GLY A 182 -13.08 15.76 6.88
N ALA A 183 -12.79 14.76 6.05
CA ALA A 183 -13.78 14.08 5.25
C ALA A 183 -14.53 13.06 6.10
N VAL A 184 -15.75 13.36 6.52
CA VAL A 184 -16.58 12.37 7.20
C VAL A 184 -17.33 11.57 6.15
N PHE A 185 -17.24 10.25 6.19
CA PHE A 185 -18.00 9.37 5.31
C PHE A 185 -19.14 8.67 6.05
N THR A 186 -20.20 8.41 5.31
CA THR A 186 -21.28 7.47 5.64
C THR A 186 -21.41 6.45 4.52
N TYR A 187 -22.28 5.46 4.66
CA TYR A 187 -22.49 4.43 3.64
C TYR A 187 -23.96 4.09 3.43
N THR A 188 -24.26 3.60 2.23
CA THR A 188 -25.49 2.87 1.92
C THR A 188 -25.10 1.52 1.37
N VAL A 189 -25.78 0.43 1.78
CA VAL A 189 -25.61 -0.87 1.14
C VAL A 189 -26.51 -0.93 -0.09
N VAL A 190 -25.92 -1.26 -1.24
CA VAL A 190 -26.64 -1.40 -2.51
C VAL A 190 -26.51 -2.84 -3.00
N GLU A 191 -27.65 -3.47 -3.30
CA GLU A 191 -27.72 -4.76 -3.96
C GLU A 191 -29.00 -4.82 -4.84
N PRO A 192 -28.90 -5.13 -6.14
CA PRO A 192 -27.65 -5.30 -6.88
C PRO A 192 -27.00 -3.96 -7.24
N LEU A 193 -25.68 -3.88 -7.12
CA LEU A 193 -24.89 -2.80 -7.71
C LEU A 193 -24.55 -3.16 -9.15
N LEU A 194 -25.10 -2.41 -10.10
CA LEU A 194 -24.89 -2.60 -11.54
C LEU A 194 -23.63 -1.85 -12.03
N PRO A 195 -22.94 -2.34 -13.07
CA PRO A 195 -23.30 -3.48 -13.93
C PRO A 195 -22.92 -4.87 -13.36
N GLY A 196 -22.11 -4.94 -12.29
CA GLY A 196 -21.53 -6.20 -11.82
C GLY A 196 -22.46 -7.12 -11.03
N ASN A 197 -23.68 -6.68 -10.70
CA ASN A 197 -24.70 -7.45 -10.00
C ASN A 197 -24.22 -8.10 -8.68
N TYR A 198 -23.63 -7.29 -7.80
CA TYR A 198 -23.12 -7.71 -6.49
C TYR A 198 -23.63 -6.79 -5.36
N ALA A 199 -23.42 -7.17 -4.10
CA ALA A 199 -23.68 -6.31 -2.95
C ALA A 199 -22.42 -5.51 -2.59
N ALA A 200 -22.55 -4.22 -2.30
CA ALA A 200 -21.43 -3.43 -1.78
C ALA A 200 -21.92 -2.24 -0.95
N THR A 201 -21.02 -1.71 -0.12
CA THR A 201 -21.18 -0.40 0.50
C THR A 201 -20.78 0.69 -0.47
N VAL A 202 -21.67 1.64 -0.71
CA VAL A 202 -21.36 2.88 -1.43
C VAL A 202 -21.05 3.95 -0.39
N ASN A 203 -19.76 4.29 -0.26
CA ASN A 203 -19.31 5.31 0.67
C ASN A 203 -19.61 6.70 0.12
N THR A 204 -20.25 7.54 0.93
CA THR A 204 -20.65 8.90 0.55
C THR A 204 -20.10 9.90 1.55
N LEU A 205 -19.62 11.04 1.04
CA LEU A 205 -19.11 12.12 1.86
C LEU A 205 -20.28 12.84 2.55
N VAL A 206 -20.15 13.09 3.84
CA VAL A 206 -21.06 13.89 4.66
C VAL A 206 -20.59 15.35 4.61
N GLY A 207 -21.34 16.20 3.90
CA GLY A 207 -21.08 17.64 3.82
C GLY A 207 -20.71 18.14 2.41
N SER A 208 -20.22 19.38 2.32
CA SER A 208 -19.92 20.01 1.03
C SER A 208 -18.71 19.35 0.34
N PRO A 209 -18.80 19.03 -0.97
CA PRO A 209 -17.72 18.38 -1.74
C PRO A 209 -16.51 19.28 -2.03
N ARG A 210 -16.46 20.49 -1.47
CA ARG A 210 -15.41 21.50 -1.74
C ARG A 210 -14.02 21.15 -1.22
N ASN A 211 -13.88 20.07 -0.46
CA ASN A 211 -12.61 19.65 0.10
C ASN A 211 -12.15 18.38 -0.61
N ILE A 212 -10.97 18.46 -1.23
CA ILE A 212 -10.41 17.41 -2.07
C ILE A 212 -9.71 16.40 -1.15
N TYR A 213 -10.48 15.43 -0.65
CA TYR A 213 -10.02 14.47 0.36
C TYR A 213 -9.32 13.23 -0.20
N ARG A 214 -8.79 13.31 -1.42
CA ARG A 214 -8.20 12.16 -2.10
C ARG A 214 -6.77 11.92 -1.60
N THR A 215 -6.51 10.70 -1.23
CA THR A 215 -5.18 10.16 -0.96
C THR A 215 -4.54 9.70 -2.26
N ALA A 216 -3.21 9.70 -2.30
CA ALA A 216 -2.50 9.17 -3.46
C ALA A 216 -2.77 7.66 -3.61
N ALA A 217 -2.82 6.91 -2.52
CA ALA A 217 -3.16 5.48 -2.53
C ALA A 217 -4.58 5.17 -3.08
N GLY A 218 -5.50 6.15 -3.05
CA GLY A 218 -6.89 5.97 -3.44
C GLY A 218 -7.24 6.25 -4.90
N ALA A 219 -6.39 6.98 -5.64
CA ALA A 219 -6.73 7.47 -6.97
C ALA A 219 -7.12 6.40 -7.97
N ASP A 220 -6.45 5.25 -7.92
CA ASP A 220 -6.63 4.19 -8.91
C ASP A 220 -7.73 3.18 -8.50
N ASP A 221 -8.27 3.32 -7.28
CA ASP A 221 -9.16 2.36 -6.61
C ASP A 221 -10.45 3.08 -6.13
N SER A 222 -11.19 3.63 -7.10
CA SER A 222 -12.45 4.40 -6.91
C SER A 222 -12.31 5.82 -6.33
N GLY A 223 -11.13 6.21 -5.83
CA GLY A 223 -10.81 7.59 -5.41
C GLY A 223 -10.48 8.54 -6.58
N SER A 224 -10.47 8.06 -7.83
CA SER A 224 -10.23 8.72 -9.14
C SER A 224 -9.74 10.16 -9.13
N ILE A 225 -8.54 10.41 -9.67
CA ILE A 225 -8.18 11.74 -10.16
C ILE A 225 -9.00 12.06 -11.42
N GLY A 226 -9.54 13.27 -11.52
CA GLY A 226 -10.20 13.76 -12.73
C GLY A 226 -9.21 14.30 -13.77
N PRO A 227 -9.63 14.52 -15.02
CA PRO A 227 -8.79 15.17 -16.02
C PRO A 227 -8.29 16.54 -15.55
N GLY A 228 -6.99 16.80 -15.72
CA GLY A 228 -6.30 18.02 -15.26
C GLY A 228 -6.03 18.08 -13.75
N GLU A 229 -6.53 17.14 -12.95
CA GLU A 229 -6.14 17.00 -11.54
C GLU A 229 -4.81 16.24 -11.42
N PHE A 230 -4.03 16.56 -10.39
CA PHE A 230 -2.75 15.92 -10.11
C PHE A 230 -2.39 15.99 -8.62
N PHE A 231 -1.55 15.05 -8.16
CA PHE A 231 -0.98 15.03 -6.83
C PHE A 231 0.34 15.82 -6.76
N GLY A 232 0.37 16.79 -5.85
CA GLY A 232 1.60 17.49 -5.47
C GLY A 232 2.54 16.64 -4.62
N GLY A 233 2.00 15.70 -3.85
CA GLY A 233 2.74 14.83 -2.95
C GLY A 233 1.84 13.79 -2.28
N LEU A 234 2.22 13.34 -1.09
CA LEU A 234 1.46 12.37 -0.30
C LEU A 234 0.66 13.03 0.82
N THR A 235 -0.44 12.40 1.21
CA THR A 235 -1.25 12.82 2.34
C THR A 235 -0.77 12.22 3.66
N ARG A 236 -1.25 12.79 4.77
CA ARG A 236 -1.11 12.28 6.13
C ARG A 236 -1.48 10.80 6.22
N ASP A 237 -2.50 10.38 5.49
CA ASP A 237 -2.99 9.01 5.45
C ASP A 237 -2.00 8.08 4.74
N ASP A 238 -1.48 8.50 3.58
CA ASP A 238 -0.45 7.76 2.85
C ASP A 238 0.81 7.57 3.74
N TYR A 239 1.30 8.65 4.37
CA TYR A 239 2.43 8.58 5.32
C TYR A 239 2.13 7.70 6.54
N GLY A 240 0.91 7.78 7.05
CA GLY A 240 0.45 7.03 8.20
C GLY A 240 0.41 5.52 7.94
N GLY A 241 -0.10 5.11 6.78
CA GLY A 241 -0.12 3.71 6.35
C GLY A 241 1.28 3.15 6.13
N LEU A 242 2.16 3.90 5.44
CA LEU A 242 3.55 3.49 5.25
C LEU A 242 4.32 3.42 6.57
N LYS A 243 4.13 4.39 7.47
CA LYS A 243 4.66 4.35 8.83
C LYS A 243 4.20 3.08 9.55
N TYR A 244 2.91 2.76 9.48
CA TYR A 244 2.38 1.56 10.11
C TYR A 244 3.05 0.30 9.53
N LEU A 245 3.11 0.13 8.21
CA LEU A 245 3.67 -1.06 7.57
C LEU A 245 5.16 -1.24 7.88
N LEU A 246 5.94 -0.17 7.74
CA LEU A 246 7.41 -0.21 7.73
C LEU A 246 8.06 0.06 9.10
N ARG A 247 7.31 0.43 10.14
CA ARG A 247 7.88 0.65 11.48
C ARG A 247 8.59 -0.60 12.00
N PHE A 248 9.72 -0.39 12.68
CA PHE A 248 10.50 -1.46 13.30
C PHE A 248 9.69 -2.28 14.32
N SER A 249 8.75 -1.66 15.03
CA SER A 249 7.89 -2.36 16.00
C SER A 249 6.81 -3.25 15.37
N ASN A 250 6.60 -3.18 14.05
CA ASN A 250 5.67 -4.06 13.35
C ASN A 250 6.42 -5.37 13.00
N VAL A 251 6.44 -6.30 13.93
CA VAL A 251 7.15 -7.57 13.77
C VAL A 251 6.23 -8.64 13.18
N LYS A 252 6.67 -9.30 12.10
CA LYS A 252 5.93 -10.36 11.40
C LYS A 252 6.84 -11.54 11.11
N THR A 253 6.29 -12.76 11.11
CA THR A 253 7.03 -13.91 10.60
C THR A 253 7.04 -13.81 9.07
N GLU A 254 8.23 -13.70 8.50
CA GLU A 254 8.44 -13.48 7.08
C GLU A 254 9.46 -14.46 6.51
N THR A 255 9.39 -14.67 5.20
CA THR A 255 10.34 -15.42 4.38
C THR A 255 11.11 -14.44 3.51
N LEU A 256 12.41 -14.61 3.40
CA LEU A 256 13.21 -13.84 2.46
C LEU A 256 12.69 -14.03 1.04
N THR A 257 12.66 -12.94 0.27
CA THR A 257 12.31 -12.97 -1.15
C THR A 257 13.24 -13.94 -1.89
N ALA A 258 12.68 -14.67 -2.87
CA ALA A 258 13.46 -15.58 -3.69
C ALA A 258 14.67 -14.87 -4.34
N GLY A 259 15.82 -15.55 -4.35
CA GLY A 259 17.07 -15.01 -4.90
C GLY A 259 17.90 -14.13 -3.96
N VAL A 260 17.41 -13.86 -2.74
CA VAL A 260 18.19 -13.23 -1.67
C VAL A 260 19.11 -14.28 -1.01
N ARG A 261 20.38 -13.93 -0.80
CA ARG A 261 21.38 -14.77 -0.14
C ARG A 261 22.24 -13.96 0.82
N LEU A 262 23.07 -14.62 1.64
CA LEU A 262 24.06 -13.91 2.45
C LEU A 262 25.02 -13.14 1.55
N ALA A 263 25.30 -11.89 1.92
CA ALA A 263 26.27 -11.08 1.22
C ALA A 263 27.67 -11.67 1.35
N ASN A 264 28.41 -11.75 0.25
CA ASN A 264 29.81 -12.15 0.32
C ASN A 264 30.68 -11.00 0.81
N ILE A 265 30.82 -10.87 2.12
CA ILE A 265 31.73 -9.90 2.73
C ILE A 265 33.15 -10.47 2.71
N TYR A 266 33.81 -10.40 1.55
CA TYR A 266 35.23 -10.72 1.47
C TYR A 266 36.03 -9.66 2.22
N SER A 267 36.63 -10.04 3.35
CA SER A 267 37.66 -9.24 4.01
C SER A 267 39.03 -9.77 3.64
N PRO A 268 39.92 -8.97 3.01
CA PRO A 268 41.30 -9.37 2.75
C PRO A 268 42.12 -9.61 4.04
N TYR A 269 41.58 -9.23 5.21
CA TYR A 269 42.16 -9.49 6.53
C TYR A 269 41.32 -10.49 7.36
N GLY A 270 40.28 -11.09 6.77
CA GLY A 270 39.47 -12.11 7.42
C GLY A 270 40.13 -13.49 7.33
N PRO A 271 39.91 -14.38 8.31
CA PRO A 271 40.33 -15.77 8.16
C PRO A 271 39.69 -16.36 6.90
N ALA A 272 40.47 -17.10 6.10
CA ALA A 272 39.97 -17.78 4.91
C ALA A 272 38.72 -18.58 5.27
N LEU A 273 37.56 -18.19 4.72
CA LEU A 273 36.31 -18.88 4.96
C LEU A 273 36.46 -20.32 4.49
N GLY A 274 36.40 -21.26 5.45
CA GLY A 274 36.54 -22.68 5.17
C GLY A 274 35.51 -23.15 4.16
N THR A 275 35.87 -24.20 3.40
CA THR A 275 35.15 -24.81 2.26
C THR A 275 33.77 -25.40 2.58
N ASN A 276 33.15 -25.04 3.71
CA ASN A 276 31.83 -25.53 4.12
C ASN A 276 30.73 -24.61 3.62
N ALA A 277 30.37 -24.76 2.35
CA ALA A 277 29.26 -24.04 1.70
C ALA A 277 27.87 -24.30 2.35
N ASN A 278 27.76 -25.27 3.25
CA ASN A 278 26.48 -25.72 3.84
C ASN A 278 26.18 -25.19 5.25
N THR A 279 27.12 -24.51 5.92
CA THR A 279 26.92 -23.99 7.30
C THR A 279 26.64 -22.49 7.38
N ASN A 280 26.81 -21.75 6.28
CA ASN A 280 26.57 -20.30 6.23
C ASN A 280 25.40 -20.02 5.29
N VAL A 281 24.19 -20.36 5.73
CA VAL A 281 22.94 -20.17 4.99
C VAL A 281 22.15 -19.04 5.62
N ALA A 282 21.57 -18.17 4.80
CA ALA A 282 20.70 -17.10 5.28
C ALA A 282 19.54 -17.69 6.08
N VAL A 283 19.18 -17.06 7.20
CA VAL A 283 17.95 -17.41 7.91
C VAL A 283 16.77 -16.96 7.06
N ALA A 284 16.21 -17.87 6.28
CA ALA A 284 15.16 -17.55 5.32
C ALA A 284 13.84 -17.17 6.01
N ILE A 285 13.41 -17.94 7.00
CA ILE A 285 12.13 -17.72 7.71
C ILE A 285 12.42 -17.26 9.14
N ALA A 286 11.95 -16.07 9.50
CA ALA A 286 12.12 -15.53 10.84
C ALA A 286 11.11 -14.42 11.14
N ARG A 287 10.97 -14.08 12.42
CA ARG A 287 10.24 -12.88 12.85
C ARG A 287 11.08 -11.64 12.53
N ARG A 288 10.57 -10.76 11.68
CA ARG A 288 11.26 -9.57 11.18
C ARG A 288 10.51 -8.29 11.54
N PRO A 289 11.21 -7.30 12.15
CA PRO A 289 10.81 -5.91 12.19
C PRO A 289 10.51 -5.34 10.79
N GLY A 290 9.74 -4.25 10.73
CA GLY A 290 9.65 -3.46 9.49
C GLY A 290 10.99 -2.82 9.13
N ILE A 291 11.25 -2.68 7.83
CA ILE A 291 12.53 -2.20 7.26
C ILE A 291 12.76 -0.69 7.36
N GLY A 292 11.83 0.06 7.94
CA GLY A 292 11.91 1.51 8.12
C GLY A 292 11.58 2.30 6.84
N LYS A 293 12.24 1.97 5.72
CA LYS A 293 12.10 2.70 4.45
C LYS A 293 12.27 1.78 3.24
N VAL A 294 11.54 2.09 2.18
CA VAL A 294 11.77 1.58 0.82
C VAL A 294 12.30 2.72 -0.03
N SER A 295 13.31 2.44 -0.85
CA SER A 295 13.81 3.35 -1.88
C SER A 295 13.72 2.72 -3.26
N PHE A 296 13.64 3.58 -4.27
CA PHE A 296 13.49 3.23 -5.68
C PHE A 296 14.70 3.74 -6.44
N SER A 297 15.38 2.86 -7.17
CA SER A 297 16.57 3.19 -7.96
C SER A 297 16.31 2.90 -9.45
N PRO A 298 16.54 3.86 -10.35
CA PRO A 298 16.39 3.62 -11.78
C PRO A 298 17.49 2.68 -12.27
N ILE A 299 17.14 1.76 -13.16
CA ILE A 299 18.11 0.91 -13.85
C ILE A 299 17.89 0.96 -15.37
N ALA A 300 18.97 0.89 -16.12
CA ALA A 300 18.90 0.84 -17.58
C ALA A 300 18.43 -0.56 -18.02
N VAL A 301 17.41 -0.57 -18.87
CA VAL A 301 16.77 -1.79 -19.40
C VAL A 301 17.09 -1.88 -20.89
N ASP A 302 17.44 -3.07 -21.35
CA ASP A 302 17.44 -3.38 -22.77
C ASP A 302 16.00 -3.35 -23.26
N THR A 303 15.67 -2.36 -24.07
CA THR A 303 14.30 -2.06 -24.49
C THR A 303 13.70 -3.16 -25.37
N LEU A 304 14.53 -4.00 -26.00
CA LEU A 304 14.07 -5.14 -26.81
C LEU A 304 13.76 -6.37 -25.95
N LEU A 305 14.53 -6.60 -24.88
CA LEU A 305 14.43 -7.80 -24.06
C LEU A 305 13.71 -7.59 -22.72
N GLY A 306 13.52 -6.34 -22.29
CA GLY A 306 12.92 -6.01 -20.98
C GLY A 306 13.79 -6.42 -19.78
N VAL A 307 15.07 -6.70 -20.02
CA VAL A 307 16.06 -7.16 -19.02
C VAL A 307 17.00 -6.02 -18.68
N ALA A 308 17.51 -5.96 -17.43
CA ALA A 308 18.51 -4.97 -17.08
C ALA A 308 19.78 -5.16 -17.93
N ILE A 309 20.33 -4.08 -18.47
CA ILE A 309 21.58 -4.12 -19.27
C ILE A 309 22.74 -4.64 -18.42
N ARG A 310 22.67 -4.44 -17.10
CA ARG A 310 23.64 -4.94 -16.13
C ARG A 310 22.93 -5.38 -14.86
N ALA A 311 23.33 -6.53 -14.32
CA ALA A 311 22.86 -6.99 -13.01
C ALA A 311 23.20 -5.97 -11.91
N VAL A 312 22.24 -5.67 -11.06
CA VAL A 312 22.42 -4.80 -9.89
C VAL A 312 22.41 -5.67 -8.64
N THR A 313 23.46 -5.55 -7.83
CA THR A 313 23.55 -6.27 -6.54
C THR A 313 23.24 -5.29 -5.42
N ASN A 314 22.08 -5.46 -4.79
CA ASN A 314 21.66 -4.68 -3.64
C ASN A 314 22.07 -5.41 -2.37
N THR A 315 22.95 -4.79 -1.57
CA THR A 315 23.37 -5.33 -0.27
C THR A 315 22.67 -4.54 0.85
N TYR A 316 22.11 -5.24 1.83
CA TYR A 316 21.39 -4.62 2.94
C TYR A 316 21.45 -5.47 4.22
N VAL A 317 21.17 -4.83 5.35
CA VAL A 317 21.10 -5.49 6.65
C VAL A 317 19.65 -5.91 6.91
N ASP A 318 19.43 -7.20 7.12
CA ASP A 318 18.16 -7.78 7.58
C ASP A 318 18.22 -8.00 9.08
N TYR A 319 17.29 -7.37 9.81
CA TYR A 319 17.11 -7.58 11.24
C TYR A 319 16.05 -8.67 11.46
N TYR A 320 16.35 -9.64 12.31
CA TYR A 320 15.42 -10.73 12.61
C TYR A 320 15.62 -11.23 14.04
N TYR A 321 14.55 -11.78 14.62
CA TYR A 321 14.65 -12.53 15.87
C TYR A 321 15.12 -13.95 15.55
N HIS A 322 16.25 -14.35 16.12
CA HIS A 322 16.82 -15.67 15.83
C HIS A 322 15.86 -16.79 16.27
N PRO A 323 15.61 -17.81 15.41
CA PRO A 323 14.57 -18.82 15.67
C PRO A 323 14.77 -19.64 16.97
N THR A 324 16.00 -19.76 17.47
CA THR A 324 16.30 -20.60 18.64
C THR A 324 16.39 -19.84 19.97
N ASN A 325 16.93 -18.61 19.98
CA ASN A 325 17.23 -17.88 21.21
C ASN A 325 16.39 -16.60 21.35
N PHE A 326 15.59 -16.25 20.33
CA PHE A 326 14.68 -15.13 20.31
C PHE A 326 15.31 -13.75 20.57
N TYR A 327 16.63 -13.62 20.47
CA TYR A 327 17.29 -12.32 20.48
C TYR A 327 17.21 -11.67 19.10
N LEU A 328 17.04 -10.35 19.10
CA LEU A 328 17.14 -9.55 17.89
C LEU A 328 18.60 -9.56 17.43
N THR A 329 18.82 -10.09 16.24
CA THR A 329 20.12 -10.12 15.58
C THR A 329 19.98 -9.62 14.15
N ASN A 330 21.07 -9.60 13.39
CA ASN A 330 21.06 -9.22 11.99
C ASN A 330 21.86 -10.19 11.12
N GLN A 331 21.59 -10.13 9.83
CA GLN A 331 22.38 -10.77 8.79
C GLN A 331 22.53 -9.78 7.62
N THR A 332 23.68 -9.81 6.96
CA THR A 332 23.89 -9.00 5.75
C THR A 332 23.51 -9.84 4.55
N LEU A 333 22.55 -9.36 3.78
CA LEU A 333 22.00 -10.04 2.61
C LEU A 333 22.35 -9.29 1.34
N GLU A 334 22.45 -10.03 0.24
CA GLU A 334 22.54 -9.48 -1.11
C GLU A 334 21.41 -10.04 -1.97
N ARG A 335 20.88 -9.17 -2.84
CA ARG A 335 19.92 -9.52 -3.89
C ARG A 335 20.46 -9.10 -5.24
N VAL A 336 20.68 -10.06 -6.13
CA VAL A 336 21.09 -9.79 -7.50
C VAL A 336 19.85 -9.68 -8.37
N SER A 337 19.56 -8.48 -8.87
CA SER A 337 18.46 -8.23 -9.80
C SER A 337 18.99 -8.15 -11.22
N THR A 338 18.51 -9.03 -12.09
CA THR A 338 18.76 -9.00 -13.53
C THR A 338 17.60 -8.39 -14.31
N ILE A 339 16.45 -8.18 -13.66
CA ILE A 339 15.25 -7.56 -14.20
C ILE A 339 14.83 -6.46 -13.22
N PRO A 340 14.29 -5.32 -13.67
CA PRO A 340 13.71 -4.33 -12.75
C PRO A 340 12.60 -4.95 -11.90
N ASP A 341 12.47 -4.50 -10.65
CA ASP A 341 11.34 -4.90 -9.80
C ASP A 341 10.02 -4.31 -10.30
N VAL A 342 10.09 -3.09 -10.83
CA VAL A 342 8.99 -2.37 -11.46
C VAL A 342 9.35 -2.04 -12.91
N VAL A 343 8.54 -2.51 -13.85
CA VAL A 343 8.69 -2.17 -15.27
C VAL A 343 7.47 -1.35 -15.70
N PHE A 344 7.72 -0.17 -16.25
CA PHE A 344 6.69 0.65 -16.86
C PHE A 344 6.59 0.33 -18.35
N THR A 345 5.36 0.05 -18.79
CA THR A 345 5.02 -0.34 -20.16
C THR A 345 3.85 0.51 -20.66
N ALA A 346 3.71 0.67 -21.97
CA ALA A 346 2.53 1.27 -22.59
C ALA A 346 1.89 0.32 -23.60
N GLY A 347 0.57 0.37 -23.74
CA GLY A 347 -0.18 -0.44 -24.69
C GLY A 347 -1.14 0.41 -25.49
N ASP A 348 -1.29 0.08 -26.77
CA ASP A 348 -2.19 0.77 -27.71
C ASP A 348 -3.68 0.44 -27.43
N LEU A 349 -3.96 -0.76 -26.89
CA LEU A 349 -5.32 -1.20 -26.57
C LEU A 349 -5.48 -1.42 -25.07
N ALA A 350 -6.36 -0.63 -24.46
CA ALA A 350 -6.92 -0.92 -23.14
C ALA A 350 -7.94 -2.06 -23.25
N SER A 351 -7.50 -3.28 -23.58
CA SER A 351 -8.36 -4.46 -23.68
C SER A 351 -7.99 -5.48 -22.61
N LEU A 352 -8.53 -5.28 -21.40
CA LEU A 352 -8.84 -6.41 -20.53
C LEU A 352 -10.33 -6.72 -20.74
N ILE A 353 -10.63 -7.44 -21.82
CA ILE A 353 -11.85 -8.25 -21.85
C ILE A 353 -11.60 -9.38 -20.86
N THR A 354 -11.92 -9.15 -19.59
CA THR A 354 -12.19 -10.24 -18.66
C THR A 354 -13.70 -10.46 -18.65
N THR A 355 -14.10 -11.73 -18.57
CA THR A 355 -15.49 -12.19 -18.58
C THR A 355 -16.27 -11.49 -17.47
N GLY A 356 -16.95 -10.37 -17.80
CA GLY A 356 -17.61 -9.52 -16.81
C GLY A 356 -17.82 -8.04 -17.21
N GLY A 357 -17.21 -7.57 -18.29
CA GLY A 357 -17.48 -6.25 -18.88
C GLY A 357 -16.23 -5.55 -19.36
N SER A 358 -16.33 -4.86 -20.50
CA SER A 358 -15.25 -4.06 -21.06
C SER A 358 -15.00 -2.85 -20.17
N GLN A 359 -13.85 -2.80 -19.50
CA GLN A 359 -13.29 -1.54 -19.02
C GLN A 359 -12.08 -1.22 -19.87
N SER A 360 -12.12 -0.06 -20.54
CA SER A 360 -10.91 0.58 -21.07
C SER A 360 -10.02 0.92 -19.87
N ALA A 361 -9.20 -0.02 -19.43
CA ALA A 361 -8.23 0.19 -18.37
C ALA A 361 -7.19 1.22 -18.87
N ARG A 362 -7.39 2.49 -18.48
CA ARG A 362 -6.43 3.59 -18.71
C ARG A 362 -5.08 3.32 -18.03
N LEU A 363 -5.06 2.38 -17.08
CA LEU A 363 -3.91 1.90 -16.33
C LEU A 363 -4.15 0.42 -16.00
N ALA A 364 -3.19 -0.44 -16.31
CA ALA A 364 -3.21 -1.85 -15.91
C ALA A 364 -2.20 -2.05 -14.77
N ARG A 365 -2.65 -2.70 -13.69
CA ARG A 365 -1.83 -2.94 -12.49
C ARG A 365 -1.55 -4.43 -12.36
N PRO A 366 -0.32 -4.86 -12.01
CA PRO A 366 -0.08 -6.25 -11.69
C PRO A 366 -0.92 -6.65 -10.47
N THR A 367 -1.56 -7.82 -10.55
CA THR A 367 -2.33 -8.38 -9.44
C THR A 367 -1.41 -8.77 -8.28
N SER A 368 -2.01 -9.11 -7.14
CA SER A 368 -1.32 -9.69 -5.97
C SER A 368 -0.65 -11.04 -6.22
N ALA A 369 -0.53 -11.53 -7.47
CA ALA A 369 0.09 -12.82 -7.79
C ALA A 369 1.56 -12.96 -7.34
N ARG A 370 2.28 -11.84 -7.20
CA ARG A 370 3.66 -11.83 -6.68
C ARG A 370 3.74 -11.58 -5.17
N TRP A 371 2.61 -11.29 -4.52
CA TRP A 371 2.57 -11.12 -3.08
C TRP A 371 2.63 -12.48 -2.43
N VAL A 372 3.59 -12.64 -1.51
CA VAL A 372 3.63 -13.84 -0.70
C VAL A 372 2.51 -13.71 0.34
N ASN A 373 1.87 -14.82 0.67
CA ASN A 373 0.89 -14.84 1.75
C ASN A 373 1.42 -15.73 2.85
N GLN A 374 1.88 -15.14 3.94
CA GLN A 374 2.36 -15.90 5.09
C GLN A 374 1.43 -15.78 6.30
N SER A 375 0.12 -15.64 6.03
CA SER A 375 -0.94 -15.80 7.04
C SER A 375 -0.71 -17.05 7.89
N ALA A 376 -0.48 -18.21 7.27
CA ALA A 376 -0.24 -19.48 7.98
C ALA A 376 0.92 -19.41 9.00
N LEU A 377 1.98 -18.65 8.71
CA LEU A 377 3.10 -18.44 9.65
C LEU A 377 2.78 -17.45 10.77
N ASN A 378 1.78 -16.60 10.57
CA ASN A 378 1.38 -15.52 11.48
C ASN A 378 0.06 -15.80 12.23
N SER A 379 -0.69 -16.85 11.85
CA SER A 379 -1.96 -17.26 12.48
C SER A 379 -1.78 -18.23 13.65
N VAL A 380 -0.55 -18.64 13.98
CA VAL A 380 -0.27 -19.60 15.08
C VAL A 380 -0.16 -18.89 16.42
N VAL A 381 -1.27 -18.30 16.87
CA VAL A 381 -1.54 -18.08 18.31
C VAL A 381 -2.91 -18.67 18.58
N ALA A 382 -2.93 -19.76 19.36
CA ALA A 382 -4.14 -20.47 19.76
C ALA A 382 -5.09 -19.52 20.53
N GLY A 383 -6.26 -19.24 19.96
CA GLY A 383 -7.31 -18.46 20.62
C GLY A 383 -8.23 -17.70 19.67
N THR A 384 -9.19 -18.41 19.07
CA THR A 384 -10.51 -17.90 18.63
C THR A 384 -10.63 -16.70 17.67
N GLY A 385 -9.55 -16.20 17.07
CA GLY A 385 -9.63 -15.21 15.99
C GLY A 385 -8.78 -15.65 14.81
N ILE A 386 -9.41 -16.08 13.72
CA ILE A 386 -8.68 -16.32 12.47
C ILE A 386 -8.17 -14.95 12.02
N THR A 387 -6.90 -14.63 12.31
CA THR A 387 -6.17 -13.57 11.63
C THR A 387 -5.97 -14.03 10.18
N SER A 388 -7.02 -13.94 9.38
CA SER A 388 -7.05 -14.29 7.95
C SER A 388 -6.36 -13.23 7.08
N GLY A 389 -5.37 -12.56 7.66
CA GLY A 389 -4.57 -11.57 7.00
C GLY A 389 -3.34 -12.18 6.38
N PRO A 390 -3.04 -11.88 5.10
CA PRO A 390 -1.76 -12.18 4.52
C PRO A 390 -0.67 -11.42 5.27
N GLY A 391 -0.04 -12.11 6.23
CA GLY A 391 1.19 -11.66 6.84
C GLY A 391 2.30 -11.74 5.81
N VAL A 392 2.47 -10.68 5.03
CA VAL A 392 3.64 -10.39 4.19
C VAL A 392 3.87 -11.31 2.99
#